data_AF-A0A9N8VAL2-F1
#
_entry.id   AF-A0A9N8VAL2-F1
#
_cell.length_a   1.000
_cell.length_b   1.000
_cell.length_c   1.000
_cell.angle_alpha   90.00
_cell.angle_beta   90.00
_cell.angle_gamma   90.00
#
_symmetry.space_group_name_H-M   'P 1'
#
loop_
_entity.id
_entity.type
_entity.pdbx_description
1 polymer ?
#
loop_
_entity_poly.entity_id
_entity_poly.type
_entity_poly.pdbx_seq_one_letter_code
_entity_poly.pdbx_strand_id
1 'polypeptide(L)'
;MINAFAKPYSQPLACQAGLDILKKGGNAADAAVAVAATLNVTEPSSTGIGGDCFCLYYDAKTKKVGALNGSGRSPAKLTLEYVHINAATVPGAAAGWVDTINWFGSGKLSLIEILQPAIDLAEKGFPVSEISSSMWKNEQDLLEKTCY
;
A
#
# COMPACT_ATOMS: atom_id res chain seq x y z
N MET A 1 -11.81 -0.51 22.51
CA MET A 1 -10.44 -0.05 22.22
C MET A 1 -9.93 -0.86 21.05
N ILE A 2 -9.83 -0.27 19.86
CA ILE A 2 -9.22 -0.93 18.69
C ILE A 2 -7.72 -0.69 18.84
N ASN A 3 -6.98 -1.72 19.24
CA ASN A 3 -5.53 -1.74 19.09
C ASN A 3 -5.21 -1.97 17.61
N ALA A 4 -5.28 -0.91 16.81
CA ALA A 4 -4.58 -0.84 15.54
C ALA A 4 -3.13 -0.41 15.80
N PHE A 5 -2.44 -1.13 16.69
CA PHE A 5 -0.98 -1.18 16.60
C PHE A 5 -0.69 -2.17 15.49
N ALA A 6 -0.68 -1.63 14.29
CA ALA A 6 -0.06 -2.29 13.17
C ALA A 6 1.35 -2.74 13.59
N LYS A 7 1.74 -3.90 13.06
CA LYS A 7 3.12 -4.41 12.97
C LYS A 7 4.13 -3.25 13.01
N PRO A 8 5.24 -3.29 13.77
CA PRO A 8 6.28 -2.28 13.63
C PRO A 8 6.64 -2.25 12.15
N TYR A 9 6.20 -1.20 11.45
CA TYR A 9 6.45 -1.11 10.03
C TYR A 9 7.96 -0.99 9.91
N SER A 10 8.55 -1.70 8.95
CA SER A 10 9.94 -1.57 8.53
C SER A 10 10.33 -0.11 8.25
N GLN A 11 9.33 0.78 8.08
CA GLN A 11 9.45 2.20 7.78
C GLN A 11 8.74 3.08 8.83
N PRO A 12 9.49 3.82 9.66
CA PRO A 12 8.93 4.78 10.62
C PRO A 12 8.07 5.87 9.97
N LEU A 13 8.40 6.28 8.74
CA LEU A 13 7.63 7.29 7.99
C LEU A 13 6.22 6.81 7.64
N ALA A 14 6.06 5.51 7.35
CA ALA A 14 4.75 4.91 7.12
C ALA A 14 3.93 4.86 8.42
N CYS A 15 4.53 4.50 9.56
CA CYS A 15 3.88 4.59 10.87
C CYS A 15 3.36 6.01 11.12
N GLN A 16 4.20 7.01 10.84
CA GLN A 16 3.89 8.41 11.07
C GLN A 16 2.69 8.86 10.22
N ALA A 17 2.66 8.50 8.93
CA ALA A 17 1.53 8.79 8.05
C ALA A 17 0.20 8.24 8.61
N GLY A 18 0.18 6.98 9.04
CA GLY A 18 -1.01 6.37 9.65
C GLY A 18 -1.45 7.10 10.93
N LEU A 19 -0.51 7.44 11.81
CA LEU A 19 -0.79 8.21 13.02
C LEU A 19 -1.36 9.60 12.70
N ASP A 20 -0.85 10.27 11.67
CA ASP A 20 -1.31 11.61 11.31
C ASP A 20 -2.73 11.58 10.72
N ILE A 21 -3.10 10.53 9.98
CA ILE A 21 -4.48 10.31 9.55
C ILE A 21 -5.42 10.06 10.74
N LEU A 22 -4.98 9.28 11.73
CA LEU A 22 -5.77 9.09 12.95
C LEU A 22 -5.94 10.39 13.73
N LYS A 23 -4.89 11.22 13.86
CA LYS A 23 -4.96 12.54 14.50
C LYS A 23 -5.90 13.49 13.78
N LYS A 24 -5.98 13.41 12.45
CA LYS A 24 -6.95 14.16 11.63
C LYS A 24 -8.40 13.64 11.76
N GLY A 25 -8.63 12.60 12.58
CA GLY A 25 -9.95 12.07 12.88
C GLY A 25 -10.41 10.93 11.99
N GLY A 26 -9.53 10.43 11.10
CA GLY A 26 -9.75 9.22 10.33
C GLY A 26 -9.85 7.97 11.20
N ASN A 27 -10.30 6.87 10.60
CA ASN A 27 -10.38 5.57 11.28
C ASN A 27 -9.24 4.63 10.86
N ALA A 28 -9.31 3.38 11.30
CA ALA A 28 -8.29 2.37 11.00
C ALA A 28 -8.16 2.05 9.51
N ALA A 29 -9.24 2.14 8.71
CA ALA A 29 -9.18 1.92 7.27
C ALA A 29 -8.47 3.08 6.56
N ASP A 30 -8.81 4.32 6.91
CA ASP A 30 -8.14 5.51 6.37
C ASP A 30 -6.64 5.47 6.67
N ALA A 31 -6.28 5.18 7.92
CA ALA A 31 -4.89 5.10 8.35
C ALA A 31 -4.13 3.96 7.65
N ALA A 32 -4.74 2.79 7.47
CA ALA A 32 -4.12 1.66 6.79
C ALA A 32 -3.79 1.99 5.32
N VAL A 33 -4.68 2.69 4.61
CA VAL A 33 -4.44 3.11 3.22
C VAL A 33 -3.31 4.14 3.15
N ALA A 34 -3.25 5.11 4.07
CA ALA A 34 -2.15 6.07 4.12
C ALA A 34 -0.79 5.41 4.38
N VAL A 35 -0.76 4.42 5.27
CA VAL A 35 0.44 3.60 5.50
C VAL A 35 0.82 2.86 4.23
N ALA A 36 -0.11 2.15 3.59
CA ALA A 36 0.17 1.38 2.37
C ALA A 36 0.70 2.26 1.24
N ALA A 37 0.10 3.44 1.05
CA ALA A 37 0.56 4.44 0.09
C ALA A 37 1.97 4.96 0.43
N THR A 38 2.27 5.16 1.71
CA THR A 38 3.61 5.60 2.14
C THR A 38 4.65 4.49 1.97
N LEU A 39 4.30 3.22 2.20
CA LEU A 39 5.18 2.08 1.94
C LEU A 39 5.48 1.91 0.45
N ASN A 40 4.52 2.17 -0.44
CA ASN A 40 4.75 2.20 -1.89
C ASN A 40 5.88 3.16 -2.29
N VAL A 41 6.12 4.21 -1.51
CA VAL A 41 7.20 5.19 -1.75
C VAL A 41 8.47 4.83 -0.98
N THR A 42 8.33 4.50 0.30
CA THR A 42 9.44 4.30 1.23
C THR A 42 10.05 2.90 1.21
N GLU A 43 9.33 1.91 0.67
CA GLU A 43 9.74 0.51 0.54
C GLU A 43 9.26 -0.10 -0.80
N PRO A 44 9.67 0.47 -1.95
CA PRO A 44 9.08 0.17 -3.26
C PRO A 44 9.36 -1.25 -3.76
N SER A 45 10.40 -1.91 -3.23
CA SER A 45 10.75 -3.29 -3.58
C SER A 45 9.84 -4.34 -2.93
N SER A 46 9.01 -3.95 -1.95
CA SER A 46 8.19 -4.89 -1.16
C SER A 46 6.71 -4.84 -1.50
N THR A 47 6.14 -3.64 -1.66
CA THR A 47 4.70 -3.45 -1.86
C THR A 47 4.44 -2.17 -2.66
N GLY A 48 3.32 -2.13 -3.38
CA GLY A 48 2.96 -0.94 -4.12
C GLY A 48 1.65 -1.01 -4.88
N ILE A 49 1.30 0.10 -5.53
CA ILE A 49 0.08 0.22 -6.34
C ILE A 49 0.02 -0.74 -7.53
N GLY A 50 1.19 -1.21 -7.99
CA GLY A 50 1.33 -2.19 -9.08
C GLY A 50 1.12 -3.65 -8.64
N GLY A 51 0.85 -3.89 -7.36
CA GLY A 51 0.63 -5.24 -6.82
C GLY A 51 -0.82 -5.52 -6.43
N ASP A 52 -0.96 -6.30 -5.35
CA ASP A 52 -2.22 -6.78 -4.81
C ASP A 52 -2.51 -6.22 -3.43
N CYS A 53 -3.79 -6.23 -3.03
CA CYS A 53 -4.23 -5.82 -1.70
C CYS A 53 -5.23 -6.82 -1.11
N PHE A 54 -5.08 -7.11 0.17
CA PHE A 54 -6.09 -7.83 0.95
C PHE A 54 -6.37 -7.03 2.21
N CYS A 55 -7.65 -6.73 2.47
CA CYS A 55 -8.05 -6.01 3.67
C CYS A 55 -8.93 -6.92 4.54
N LEU A 56 -8.60 -7.00 5.82
CA LEU A 56 -9.49 -7.52 6.85
C LEU A 56 -9.81 -6.36 7.79
N TYR A 57 -11.09 -6.04 7.92
CA TYR A 57 -11.54 -4.90 8.70
C TYR A 57 -12.49 -5.37 9.79
N TYR A 58 -12.10 -5.17 11.05
CA TYR A 58 -12.96 -5.43 12.19
C TYR A 58 -13.73 -4.17 12.59
N ASP A 59 -15.04 -4.21 12.42
CA ASP A 59 -15.93 -3.17 12.93
C ASP A 59 -16.26 -3.45 14.40
N ALA A 60 -15.75 -2.61 15.30
CA ALA A 60 -15.98 -2.75 16.74
C ALA A 60 -17.41 -2.44 17.19
N LYS A 61 -18.19 -1.67 16.43
CA LYS A 61 -19.60 -1.38 16.73
C LYS A 61 -20.45 -2.60 16.43
N THR A 62 -20.25 -3.23 15.27
CA THR A 62 -21.04 -4.41 14.87
C THR A 62 -20.42 -5.73 15.32
N LYS A 63 -19.16 -5.71 15.77
CA LYS A 63 -18.34 -6.88 16.13
C LYS A 63 -18.20 -7.88 14.97
N LYS A 64 -18.15 -7.39 13.74
CA LYS A 64 -18.03 -8.21 12.53
C LYS A 64 -16.72 -7.93 11.82
N VAL A 65 -16.21 -8.93 11.12
CA VAL A 65 -15.08 -8.79 10.21
C VAL A 65 -15.61 -8.69 8.79
N GLY A 66 -15.29 -7.59 8.10
CA GLY A 66 -15.37 -7.46 6.66
C GLY A 66 -14.04 -7.89 6.03
N ALA A 67 -14.11 -8.39 4.80
CA ALA A 67 -12.93 -8.75 4.02
C ALA A 67 -13.05 -8.16 2.61
N LEU A 68 -11.93 -7.71 2.07
CA LEU A 68 -11.80 -7.26 0.70
C LEU A 68 -10.62 -7.99 0.04
N ASN A 69 -10.87 -8.50 -1.17
CA ASN A 69 -9.86 -9.11 -2.01
C ASN A 69 -9.61 -8.21 -3.23
N GLY A 70 -8.49 -7.52 -3.20
CA GLY A 70 -7.93 -6.73 -4.30
C GLY A 70 -6.70 -7.40 -4.90
N SER A 71 -6.70 -8.73 -5.03
CA SER A 71 -5.70 -9.44 -5.83
C SER A 71 -5.99 -9.32 -7.32
N GLY A 72 -4.91 -9.21 -8.08
CA GLY A 72 -4.91 -9.06 -9.51
C GLY A 72 -5.35 -10.31 -10.23
N ARG A 73 -6.19 -10.13 -11.25
CA ARG A 73 -6.61 -11.24 -12.12
C ARG A 73 -5.55 -11.52 -13.17
N SER A 74 -5.53 -12.74 -13.69
CA SER A 74 -4.76 -13.06 -14.90
C SER A 74 -5.21 -12.16 -16.06
N PRO A 75 -4.28 -11.67 -16.90
CA PRO A 75 -4.64 -10.90 -18.09
C PRO A 75 -5.60 -11.67 -19.00
N ALA A 76 -6.63 -11.00 -19.53
CA ALA A 76 -7.69 -11.66 -20.30
C ALA A 76 -7.21 -12.37 -21.59
N LYS A 77 -6.05 -11.98 -22.13
CA LYS A 77 -5.43 -12.57 -23.33
C LYS A 77 -4.28 -13.53 -23.01
N LEU A 78 -4.06 -13.85 -21.74
CA LEU A 78 -2.98 -14.75 -21.33
C LEU A 78 -3.26 -16.17 -21.86
N THR A 79 -2.24 -16.79 -22.45
CA THR A 79 -2.27 -18.18 -22.91
C THR A 79 -1.23 -19.02 -22.18
N LEU A 80 -1.37 -20.35 -22.19
CA LEU A 80 -0.38 -21.27 -21.58
C LEU A 80 1.00 -21.14 -22.22
N GLU A 81 1.06 -20.83 -23.52
CA GLU A 81 2.32 -20.59 -24.22
C GLU A 81 3.01 -19.30 -23.75
N TYR A 82 2.28 -18.32 -23.22
CA TYR A 82 2.87 -17.03 -22.82
C TYR A 82 3.01 -16.87 -21.30
N VAL A 83 2.46 -17.76 -20.48
CA VAL A 83 2.48 -17.62 -19.01
C VAL A 83 3.89 -17.65 -18.41
N HIS A 84 4.83 -18.36 -19.03
CA HIS A 84 6.20 -18.48 -18.53
C HIS A 84 7.07 -17.24 -18.79
N ILE A 85 6.63 -16.33 -19.68
CA ILE A 85 7.31 -15.06 -19.96
C ILE A 85 6.56 -13.83 -19.41
N ASN A 86 5.32 -14.00 -18.92
CA ASN A 86 4.55 -12.92 -18.34
C ASN A 86 4.19 -13.24 -16.88
N ALA A 87 4.97 -12.67 -15.96
CA ALA A 87 4.75 -12.80 -14.52
C ALA A 87 3.75 -11.78 -13.96
N ALA A 88 3.32 -10.79 -14.74
CA ALA A 88 2.46 -9.70 -14.26
C ALA A 88 0.97 -10.07 -14.33
N THR A 89 0.27 -9.89 -13.21
CA THR A 89 -1.19 -9.87 -13.14
C THR A 89 -1.73 -8.45 -13.40
N VAL A 90 -3.04 -8.30 -13.58
CA VAL A 90 -3.69 -6.97 -13.59
C VAL A 90 -3.65 -6.40 -12.18
N PRO A 91 -2.94 -5.30 -11.87
CA PRO A 91 -2.78 -4.82 -10.50
C PRO A 91 -4.12 -4.53 -9.80
N GLY A 92 -4.29 -5.07 -8.59
CA GLY A 92 -5.52 -4.89 -7.80
C GLY A 92 -5.37 -3.92 -6.63
N ALA A 93 -4.15 -3.56 -6.24
CA ALA A 93 -3.89 -2.77 -5.03
C ALA A 93 -4.56 -1.39 -5.06
N ALA A 94 -4.43 -0.63 -6.17
CA ALA A 94 -4.99 0.72 -6.27
C ALA A 94 -6.52 0.72 -6.11
N ALA A 95 -7.23 -0.20 -6.80
CA ALA A 95 -8.67 -0.37 -6.65
C ALA A 95 -9.02 -0.83 -5.22
N GLY A 96 -8.26 -1.77 -4.67
CA GLY A 96 -8.45 -2.24 -3.30
C GLY A 96 -8.30 -1.15 -2.25
N TRP A 97 -7.41 -0.17 -2.45
CA TRP A 97 -7.27 0.99 -1.56
C TRP A 97 -8.51 1.89 -1.62
N VAL A 98 -8.97 2.22 -2.84
CA VAL A 98 -10.17 3.03 -3.04
C VAL A 98 -11.41 2.35 -2.44
N ASP A 99 -11.59 1.06 -2.71
CA ASP A 99 -12.72 0.30 -2.18
C ASP A 99 -12.66 0.14 -0.66
N THR A 100 -11.46 0.00 -0.08
CA THR A 100 -11.28 -0.01 1.38
C THR A 100 -11.76 1.29 2.01
N ILE A 101 -11.45 2.45 1.41
CA ILE A 101 -11.96 3.75 1.88
C ILE A 101 -13.47 3.85 1.68
N ASN A 102 -13.98 3.43 0.52
CA ASN A 102 -15.41 3.51 0.23
C ASN A 102 -16.25 2.65 1.18
N TRP A 103 -15.78 1.45 1.54
CA TRP A 103 -16.55 0.49 2.33
C TRP A 103 -16.32 0.65 3.84
N PHE A 104 -15.11 0.97 4.25
CA PHE A 104 -14.70 0.97 5.65
C PHE A 104 -14.15 2.31 6.14
N GLY A 105 -13.92 3.28 5.26
CA GLY A 105 -13.37 4.59 5.61
C GLY A 105 -14.28 5.39 6.55
N SER A 106 -13.70 6.39 7.22
CA SER A 106 -14.46 7.17 8.20
C SER A 106 -15.49 8.12 7.58
N GLY A 107 -15.34 8.44 6.28
CA GLY A 107 -16.08 9.49 5.59
C GLY A 107 -15.71 10.91 6.03
N LYS A 108 -14.69 11.08 6.89
CA LYS A 108 -14.26 12.39 7.41
C LYS A 108 -13.09 13.01 6.65
N LEU A 109 -12.35 12.18 5.92
CA LEU A 109 -11.19 12.59 5.14
C LEU A 109 -11.41 12.15 3.70
N SER A 110 -11.03 13.01 2.76
CA SER A 110 -11.01 12.69 1.34
C SER A 110 -9.84 11.75 1.02
N LEU A 111 -9.94 11.04 -0.12
CA LEU A 111 -8.85 10.18 -0.59
C LEU A 111 -7.54 10.97 -0.76
N ILE A 112 -7.60 12.21 -1.24
CA ILE A 112 -6.40 13.05 -1.40
C ILE A 112 -5.75 13.36 -0.06
N GLU A 113 -6.53 13.67 0.99
CA GLU A 113 -5.99 13.92 2.33
C GLU A 113 -5.33 12.67 2.93
N ILE A 114 -5.87 11.49 2.62
CA ILE A 114 -5.33 10.19 3.05
C ILE A 114 -4.01 9.88 2.34
N LEU A 115 -3.91 10.18 1.04
CA LEU A 115 -2.72 9.90 0.23
C LEU A 115 -1.63 10.98 0.35
N GLN A 116 -1.97 12.19 0.83
CA GLN A 116 -1.07 13.33 0.89
C GLN A 116 0.31 13.05 1.52
N PRO A 117 0.43 12.28 2.64
CA PRO A 117 1.74 11.98 3.21
C PRO A 117 2.67 11.24 2.23
N ALA A 118 2.13 10.30 1.46
CA ALA A 118 2.89 9.56 0.46
C ALA A 118 3.31 10.46 -0.72
N ILE A 119 2.40 11.34 -1.16
CA ILE A 119 2.67 12.33 -2.21
C ILE A 119 3.81 13.25 -1.80
N ASP A 120 3.73 13.82 -0.59
CA ASP A 120 4.77 14.71 -0.06
C ASP A 120 6.14 14.04 -0.01
N LEU A 121 6.21 12.79 0.45
CA LEU A 121 7.46 12.03 0.50
C LEU A 121 8.00 11.69 -0.89
N ALA A 122 7.13 11.39 -1.85
CA ALA A 122 7.53 11.12 -3.22
C ALA A 122 8.07 12.39 -3.92
N GLU A 123 7.44 13.54 -3.70
CA GLU A 123 7.81 14.80 -4.35
C GLU A 123 9.04 15.46 -3.71
N LYS A 124 9.13 15.43 -2.37
CA LYS A 124 10.19 16.13 -1.62
C LYS A 124 11.38 15.23 -1.28
N GLY A 125 11.23 13.92 -1.50
CA GLY A 125 12.20 12.92 -1.09
C GLY A 125 12.17 12.64 0.41
N PHE A 126 12.93 11.62 0.80
CA PHE A 126 13.03 11.14 2.18
C PHE A 126 14.35 10.37 2.37
N PRO A 127 14.84 10.23 3.61
CA PRO A 127 16.03 9.41 3.88
C PRO A 127 15.70 7.92 3.69
N VAL A 128 16.47 7.25 2.82
CA VAL A 128 16.32 5.82 2.54
C VAL A 128 16.75 5.00 3.75
N SER A 129 15.93 4.03 4.15
CA SER A 129 16.24 3.12 5.27
C SER A 129 17.31 2.09 4.90
N GLU A 130 17.97 1.51 5.90
CA GLU A 130 19.03 0.50 5.69
C GLU A 130 18.55 -0.74 4.91
N ILE A 131 17.33 -1.21 5.21
CA ILE A 131 16.73 -2.37 4.52
C ILE A 131 16.49 -2.04 3.04
N SER A 132 15.86 -0.90 2.74
CA SER A 132 15.61 -0.48 1.36
C SER A 132 16.91 -0.22 0.61
N SER A 133 17.91 0.38 1.26
CA SER A 133 19.26 0.56 0.69
C SER A 133 19.91 -0.78 0.33
N SER A 134 19.78 -1.79 1.18
CA SER A 134 20.31 -3.13 0.93
C SER A 134 19.60 -3.83 -0.21
N MET A 135 18.27 -3.73 -0.28
CA MET A 135 17.48 -4.27 -1.40
C MET A 135 17.87 -3.62 -2.74
N TRP A 136 18.03 -2.31 -2.79
CA TRP A 136 18.43 -1.62 -4.02
C TRP A 136 19.81 -2.02 -4.50
N LYS A 137 20.78 -2.21 -3.58
CA LYS A 137 22.12 -2.71 -3.93
C LYS A 137 22.06 -4.11 -4.56
N ASN A 138 21.20 -4.99 -4.07
CA ASN A 138 21.06 -6.33 -4.62
C ASN A 138 20.49 -6.32 -6.05
N GLU A 139 19.65 -5.33 -6.36
CA GLU A 139 19.00 -5.20 -7.67
C GLU A 139 19.74 -4.24 -8.62
N GLN A 140 20.86 -3.66 -8.19
CA GLN A 140 21.56 -2.61 -8.94
C GLN A 140 21.91 -3.05 -10.38
N ASP A 141 22.52 -4.23 -10.52
CA ASP A 141 22.91 -4.79 -11.81
C ASP A 141 21.72 -4.99 -12.77
N LEU A 142 20.54 -5.30 -12.23
CA LEU A 142 19.32 -5.47 -13.00
C LEU A 142 18.78 -4.11 -13.42
N LEU A 143 18.66 -3.17 -12.48
CA LEU A 143 18.10 -1.84 -12.73
C LEU A 143 18.95 -1.05 -13.73
N GLU A 144 20.27 -1.10 -13.63
CA GLU A 144 21.20 -0.43 -14.56
C GLU A 144 21.04 -0.93 -16.00
N LYS A 145 20.68 -2.21 -16.20
CA LYS A 145 20.47 -2.80 -17.53
C LYS A 145 19.11 -2.50 -18.13
N THR A 146 18.14 -2.10 -17.31
CA THR A 146 16.72 -2.01 -17.70
C THR A 146 16.25 -0.56 -17.88
N CYS A 147 16.97 0.41 -17.30
CA CYS A 147 16.72 1.84 -17.51
C CYS A 147 17.30 2.31 -18.85
N TYR A 148 16.45 2.41 -19.87
CA TYR A 148 16.67 3.16 -21.12
C TYR A 148 15.67 4.31 -21.22
#